data_AF-A0A518CE74-F1
#
_entry.id   AF-A0A518CE74-F1
#
_cell.length_a   1.000
_cell.length_b   1.000
_cell.length_c   1.000
_cell.angle_alpha   90.00
_cell.angle_beta   90.00
_cell.angle_gamma   90.00
#
_symmetry.space_group_name_H-M   'P 1'
#
loop_
_entity.id
_entity.type
_entity.pdbx_description
1 polymer ?
#
loop_
_entity_poly.entity_id
_entity_poly.type
_entity_poly.pdbx_seq_one_letter_code
_entity_poly.pdbx_strand_id
1 'polypeptide(L)'
;MQALSFFKSRGRKSHIPLSEELIEDLARRAAMQMEQIDERAEELRRCVAKLPANQRSILQSRYQNNVSINDIAKRLGRQPQAVAMTLYRIRKSLKECVERALRIEVPT
;
A
#
# COMPACT_ATOMS: atom_id res chain seq x y z
N MET A 1 19.19 -39.05 -18.72
CA MET A 1 18.65 -37.69 -18.96
C MET A 1 17.21 -37.77 -19.46
N GLN A 2 16.20 -37.80 -18.56
CA GLN A 2 14.78 -37.84 -18.94
C GLN A 2 13.97 -36.63 -18.43
N ALA A 3 14.57 -35.79 -17.57
CA ALA A 3 13.92 -34.59 -17.05
C ALA A 3 13.82 -33.46 -18.11
N LEU A 4 14.84 -33.28 -18.94
CA LEU A 4 14.88 -32.21 -19.97
C LEU A 4 13.82 -32.39 -21.07
N SER A 5 13.45 -33.62 -21.43
CA SER A 5 12.39 -33.88 -22.41
C SER A 5 10.99 -33.57 -21.85
N PHE A 6 10.77 -33.79 -20.55
CA PHE A 6 9.53 -33.43 -19.85
C PHE A 6 9.32 -31.91 -19.76
N PHE A 7 10.39 -31.14 -19.51
CA PHE A 7 10.31 -29.67 -19.52
C PHE A 7 10.09 -29.11 -20.94
N LYS A 8 10.73 -29.71 -21.97
CA LYS A 8 10.50 -29.34 -23.38
C LYS A 8 9.08 -29.64 -23.88
N SER A 9 8.46 -30.75 -23.45
CA SER A 9 7.09 -31.09 -23.85
C SER A 9 6.02 -30.22 -23.17
N ARG A 10 6.29 -29.73 -21.95
CA ARG A 10 5.41 -28.75 -21.26
C ARG A 10 5.58 -27.31 -21.76
N GLY A 11 6.79 -26.88 -22.11
CA GLY A 11 7.04 -25.53 -22.66
C GLY A 11 6.48 -25.32 -24.08
N ARG A 12 6.13 -26.41 -24.78
CA ARG A 12 5.48 -26.37 -26.11
C ARG A 12 3.96 -26.21 -26.06
N LYS A 13 3.34 -26.21 -24.87
CA LYS A 13 1.92 -25.84 -24.73
C LYS A 13 1.77 -24.34 -24.90
N SER A 14 1.74 -23.93 -26.17
CA SER A 14 1.06 -22.73 -26.67
C SER A 14 1.20 -21.50 -25.76
N HIS A 15 2.37 -20.86 -25.77
CA HIS A 15 2.42 -19.43 -25.49
C HIS A 15 1.64 -18.74 -26.61
N ILE A 16 0.33 -18.56 -26.43
CA ILE A 16 -0.46 -17.67 -27.28
C ILE A 16 0.05 -16.28 -26.92
N PRO A 17 0.77 -15.59 -27.84
CA PRO A 17 1.15 -14.21 -27.57
C PRO A 17 -0.13 -13.40 -27.36
N LEU A 18 -0.14 -12.53 -26.34
CA LEU A 18 -1.22 -11.57 -26.17
C LEU A 18 -1.33 -10.75 -27.47
N SER A 19 -2.55 -10.44 -27.91
CA SER A 19 -2.70 -9.53 -29.05
C SER A 19 -2.10 -8.17 -28.70
N GLU A 20 -1.61 -7.46 -29.71
CA GLU A 20 -1.09 -6.10 -29.52
C GLU A 20 -2.13 -5.20 -28.83
N GLU A 21 -3.40 -5.32 -29.25
CA GLU A 21 -4.54 -4.64 -28.63
C GLU A 21 -4.67 -4.92 -27.12
N LEU A 22 -4.46 -6.19 -26.70
CA LEU A 22 -4.52 -6.57 -25.29
C LEU A 22 -3.33 -6.06 -24.50
N ILE A 23 -2.14 -6.02 -25.12
CA ILE A 23 -0.93 -5.45 -24.52
C ILE A 23 -1.12 -3.95 -24.30
N GLU A 24 -1.60 -3.23 -25.31
CA GLU A 24 -1.90 -1.80 -25.22
C GLU A 24 -2.96 -1.51 -24.16
N ASP A 25 -4.04 -2.30 -24.09
CA ASP A 25 -5.07 -2.12 -23.08
C ASP A 25 -4.55 -2.35 -21.66
N LEU A 26 -3.73 -3.39 -21.46
CA LEU A 26 -3.10 -3.66 -20.17
C LEU A 26 -2.14 -2.54 -19.77
N ALA A 27 -1.34 -2.04 -20.72
CA ALA A 27 -0.42 -0.93 -20.49
C ALA A 27 -1.17 0.36 -20.09
N ARG A 28 -2.27 0.70 -20.79
CA ARG A 28 -3.12 1.85 -20.42
C ARG A 28 -3.69 1.71 -19.01
N ARG A 29 -4.26 0.54 -18.68
CA ARG A 29 -4.83 0.30 -17.33
C ARG A 29 -3.76 0.37 -16.24
N ALA A 30 -2.56 -0.16 -16.50
CA ALA A 30 -1.45 -0.07 -15.58
C ALA A 30 -1.03 1.39 -15.35
N ALA A 31 -0.93 2.19 -16.42
CA ALA A 31 -0.62 3.62 -16.31
C ALA A 31 -1.67 4.38 -15.48
N MET A 32 -2.95 4.16 -15.75
CA MET A 32 -4.05 4.76 -14.96
C MET A 32 -3.99 4.34 -13.49
N GLN A 33 -3.68 3.08 -13.19
CA GLN A 33 -3.52 2.62 -11.82
C GLN A 33 -2.30 3.26 -11.12
N MET A 34 -1.21 3.48 -11.84
CA MET A 34 -0.02 4.16 -11.29
C MET A 34 -0.35 5.60 -10.90
N GLU A 35 -1.05 6.34 -11.77
CA GLU A 35 -1.51 7.71 -11.48
C GLU A 35 -2.39 7.76 -10.22
N GLN A 36 -3.35 6.84 -10.08
CA GLN A 36 -4.18 6.73 -8.88
C GLN A 36 -3.38 6.39 -7.60
N ILE A 37 -2.32 5.58 -7.72
CA ILE A 37 -1.42 5.27 -6.59
C ILE A 37 -0.69 6.54 -6.16
N ASP A 38 -0.23 7.35 -7.11
CA ASP A 38 0.49 8.59 -6.84
C ASP A 38 -0.41 9.63 -6.15
N GLU A 39 -1.63 9.84 -6.66
CA GLU A 39 -2.65 10.70 -6.03
C GLU A 39 -2.97 10.25 -4.60
N ARG A 40 -3.22 8.95 -4.42
CA ARG A 40 -3.52 8.39 -3.10
C ARG A 40 -2.34 8.55 -2.13
N ALA A 41 -1.10 8.44 -2.62
CA ALA A 41 0.09 8.65 -1.82
C ALA A 41 0.25 10.13 -1.41
N GLU A 42 -0.09 11.06 -2.30
CA GLU A 42 -0.16 12.49 -1.98
C GLU A 42 -1.19 12.80 -0.91
N GLU A 43 -2.41 12.29 -1.06
CA GLU A 43 -3.46 12.50 -0.06
C GLU A 43 -3.11 11.87 1.28
N LEU A 44 -2.44 10.71 1.28
CA LEU A 44 -1.93 10.14 2.52
C LEU A 44 -0.91 11.05 3.19
N ARG A 45 0.02 11.65 2.44
CA ARG A 45 0.99 12.64 2.99
C ARG A 45 0.26 13.83 3.62
N ARG A 46 -0.74 14.39 2.92
CA ARG A 46 -1.59 15.49 3.44
C ARG A 46 -2.36 15.08 4.69
N CYS A 47 -2.94 13.88 4.72
CA CYS A 47 -3.67 13.36 5.87
C CYS A 47 -2.77 13.07 7.07
N VAL A 48 -1.56 12.55 6.87
CA VAL A 48 -0.57 12.36 7.95
C VAL A 48 -0.17 13.69 8.56
N ALA A 49 0.00 14.74 7.75
CA ALA A 49 0.33 16.09 8.25
C ALA A 49 -0.74 16.68 9.18
N LYS A 50 -2.01 16.30 9.00
CA LYS A 50 -3.15 16.72 9.86
C LYS A 50 -3.17 16.01 11.22
N LEU A 51 -2.39 14.95 11.42
CA LEU A 51 -2.38 14.21 12.68
C LEU A 51 -1.65 15.00 13.79
N PRO A 52 -2.12 14.89 15.05
CA PRO A 52 -1.40 15.37 16.22
C PRO A 52 0.05 14.85 16.26
N ALA A 53 0.97 15.66 16.77
CA ALA A 53 2.41 15.36 16.76
C ALA A 53 2.75 14.02 17.44
N ASN A 54 2.06 13.69 18.54
CA ASN A 54 2.22 12.42 19.25
C ASN A 54 1.76 11.20 18.43
N GLN A 55 0.75 11.35 17.57
CA GLN A 55 0.29 10.28 16.68
C GLN A 55 1.24 10.10 15.50
N ARG A 56 1.77 11.20 14.96
CA ARG A 56 2.81 11.18 13.92
C ARG A 56 4.08 10.47 14.40
N SER A 57 4.54 10.74 15.61
CA SER A 57 5.75 10.09 16.15
C SER A 57 5.59 8.58 16.34
N ILE A 58 4.40 8.11 16.73
CA ILE A 58 4.07 6.68 16.84
C ILE A 58 4.09 6.02 15.45
N LEU A 59 3.48 6.67 14.43
CA LEU A 59 3.54 6.19 13.05
C LEU A 59 4.98 6.12 12.54
N GLN A 60 5.76 7.19 12.74
CA GLN A 60 7.14 7.26 12.29
C GLN A 60 7.99 6.16 12.92
N SER A 61 7.84 5.95 14.23
CA SER A 61 8.52 4.86 14.93
C SER A 61 8.17 3.49 14.34
N ARG A 62 6.89 3.26 14.01
CA ARG A 62 6.44 1.96 13.48
C ARG A 62 6.81 1.73 12.02
N TYR A 63 6.67 2.73 11.16
CA TYR A 63 6.72 2.57 9.70
C TYR A 63 8.01 3.07 9.06
N GLN A 64 8.69 4.07 9.63
CA GLN A 64 10.00 4.50 9.13
C GLN A 64 11.14 3.76 9.83
N ASN A 65 11.06 3.66 11.17
CA ASN A 65 12.13 3.08 11.98
C ASN A 65 11.93 1.58 12.29
N ASN A 66 10.84 0.98 11.78
CA ASN A 66 10.45 -0.42 11.96
C ASN A 66 10.45 -0.92 13.42
N VAL A 67 10.19 -0.04 14.39
CA VAL A 67 10.21 -0.37 15.82
C VAL A 67 9.02 -1.25 16.17
N SER A 68 9.23 -2.23 17.06
CA SER A 68 8.17 -3.12 17.53
C SER A 68 7.16 -2.38 18.40
N ILE A 69 5.91 -2.86 18.45
CA ILE A 69 4.87 -2.30 19.32
C ILE A 69 5.31 -2.35 20.79
N ASN A 70 6.00 -3.43 21.20
CA ASN A 70 6.50 -3.61 22.56
C ASN A 70 7.54 -2.55 22.91
N ASP A 71 8.46 -2.23 22.00
CA ASP A 71 9.51 -1.24 22.28
C ASP A 71 8.96 0.20 22.23
N ILE A 72 8.00 0.48 21.34
CA ILE A 72 7.27 1.75 21.36
C ILE A 72 6.54 1.90 22.70
N ALA A 73 5.88 0.85 23.17
CA ALA A 73 5.16 0.83 24.44
C ALA A 73 6.09 1.09 25.64
N LYS A 74 7.25 0.42 25.68
CA LYS A 74 8.29 0.66 26.69
C LYS A 74 8.78 2.11 26.69
N ARG A 75 9.12 2.67 25.52
CA ARG A 75 9.59 4.06 25.38
C ARG A 75 8.55 5.09 25.84
N LEU A 76 7.26 4.78 25.67
CA LEU A 76 6.16 5.67 26.05
C LEU A 76 5.64 5.42 27.47
N GLY A 77 6.14 4.41 28.19
CA GLY A 77 5.59 4.00 29.50
C GLY A 77 4.13 3.52 29.42
N ARG A 78 3.73 2.91 28.30
CA ARG A 78 2.36 2.44 28.04
C ARG A 78 2.32 0.93 27.86
N GLN A 79 1.12 0.36 28.00
CA GLN A 79 0.90 -1.06 27.66
C GLN A 79 0.95 -1.28 26.14
N PRO A 80 1.52 -2.40 25.64
CA PRO A 80 1.55 -2.72 24.21
C PRO A 80 0.17 -2.67 23.55
N GLN A 81 -0.87 -3.16 24.24
CA GLN A 81 -2.24 -3.12 23.76
C GLN A 81 -2.73 -1.68 23.52
N ALA A 82 -2.36 -0.73 24.38
CA ALA A 82 -2.74 0.68 24.20
C ALA A 82 -2.06 1.32 22.99
N VAL A 83 -0.80 0.94 22.70
CA VAL A 83 -0.10 1.37 21.47
C VAL A 83 -0.73 0.74 20.23
N ALA A 84 -1.06 -0.56 20.26
CA ALA A 84 -1.76 -1.24 19.18
C ALA A 84 -3.11 -0.58 18.86
N MET A 85 -3.92 -0.28 19.88
CA MET A 85 -5.19 0.43 19.73
C MET A 85 -5.02 1.86 19.21
N THR A 86 -3.95 2.55 19.64
CA THR A 86 -3.63 3.89 19.11
C THR A 86 -3.32 3.81 17.61
N LEU A 87 -2.46 2.88 17.19
CA LEU A 87 -2.14 2.64 15.77
C LEU A 87 -3.37 2.26 14.95
N TYR A 88 -4.25 1.43 15.48
CA TYR A 88 -5.52 1.08 14.83
C TYR A 88 -6.38 2.32 14.55
N ARG A 89 -6.59 3.17 15.57
CA ARG A 89 -7.39 4.40 15.43
C ARG A 89 -6.76 5.37 14.43
N ILE A 90 -5.43 5.52 14.46
CA ILE A 90 -4.70 6.36 13.50
C ILE A 90 -4.92 5.85 12.07
N ARG A 91 -4.75 4.54 11.82
CA ARG A 91 -4.96 3.95 10.48
C ARG A 91 -6.38 4.15 9.98
N LYS A 92 -7.37 3.99 10.86
CA LYS A 92 -8.78 4.24 10.52
C LYS A 92 -9.01 5.70 10.13
N SER A 93 -8.50 6.64 10.92
CA SER A 93 -8.61 8.08 10.64
C SER A 93 -7.92 8.48 9.33
N LEU A 94 -6.74 7.93 9.06
CA LEU A 94 -6.03 8.15 7.79
C LEU A 94 -6.81 7.59 6.60
N LYS A 95 -7.36 6.37 6.72
CA LYS A 95 -8.20 5.76 5.68
C LYS A 95 -9.39 6.66 5.35
N GLU A 96 -10.14 7.07 6.38
CA GLU A 96 -11.30 7.95 6.20
C GLU A 96 -10.92 9.32 5.61
N CYS A 97 -9.76 9.86 6.00
CA CYS A 97 -9.26 11.12 5.46
C CYS A 97 -8.95 11.02 3.96
N VAL A 98 -8.20 10.00 3.54
CA VAL A 98 -7.84 9.76 2.14
C VAL A 98 -9.09 9.46 1.31
N GLU A 99 -10.00 8.61 1.81
CA GLU A 99 -11.26 8.30 1.13
C GLU A 99 -12.18 9.50 0.97
N ARG A 100 -12.10 10.50 1.87
CA ARG A 100 -12.84 11.76 1.70
C ARG A 100 -12.17 12.67 0.68
N ALA A 101 -10.85 12.77 0.69
CA ALA A 101 -10.11 13.61 -0.25
C ALA A 101 -10.31 13.14 -1.70
N LEU A 102 -10.12 11.84 -1.96
CA LEU A 102 -10.29 11.25 -3.30
C LEU A 102 -11.74 11.24 -3.78
N ARG A 103 -12.73 11.33 -2.87
CA ARG A 103 -14.15 11.48 -3.24
C ARG A 103 -14.49 12.88 -3.75
N ILE A 104 -13.69 13.88 -3.41
CA ILE A 104 -13.89 15.27 -3.83
C ILE A 104 -13.28 15.51 -5.24
N GLU A 105 -12.35 14.66 -5.68
CA GLU A 105 -11.74 14.67 -7.02
C GLU A 105 -12.58 13.94 -8.09
N VAL A 106 -13.91 14.09 -8.05
CA VAL A 106 -14.75 13.76 -9.22
C VAL A 106 -15.27 15.06 -9.83
N PRO A 107 -14.50 15.74 -10.71
CA PRO A 107 -15.09 16.46 -11.82
C PRO A 107 -15.60 15.43 -12.83
N THR A 108 -16.80 15.69 -13.33
CA THR A 108 -17.46 14.94 -14.41
C THR A 108 -16.71 15.11 -15.72
#